data_AF-A0A7K7PLE5-F1
#
_entry.id   AF-A0A7K7PLE5-F1
#
_cell.length_a   1.000
_cell.length_b   1.000
_cell.length_c   1.000
_cell.angle_alpha   90.00
_cell.angle_beta   90.00
_cell.angle_gamma   90.00
#
_symmetry.space_group_name_H-M   'P 1'
#
loop_
_entity.id
_entity.type
_entity.pdbx_description
1 polymer ?
#
loop_
_entity_poly.entity_id
_entity_poly.type
_entity_poly.pdbx_seq_one_letter_code
_entity_poly.pdbx_strand_id
1 'polypeptide(L)'
;AEMQKYLLYNSVEPEELPTLRELSTVEICKIWSAMSRYIYKQLLQKKAVDIGIGSFAVITTHANVAEGNLLPIERPMFILSKPLKMFYNLESDETKIPEGTPVVQLDFEAIAANTHFRHEILEQCVHETLLCFAGALRDNKEVEFSFR
;
A
#
# COMPACT_ATOMS: atom_id res chain seq x y z
N ALA A 1 6.06 13.96 -6.40
CA ALA A 1 7.53 13.82 -6.25
C ALA A 1 7.91 12.58 -5.40
N GLU A 2 7.07 12.09 -4.50
CA GLU A 2 7.39 10.97 -3.59
C GLU A 2 7.61 9.59 -4.24
N MET A 3 6.89 9.27 -5.32
CA MET A 3 6.94 7.94 -5.95
C MET A 3 8.30 7.60 -6.60
N GLN A 4 9.11 8.60 -6.98
CA GLN A 4 10.44 8.36 -7.56
C GLN A 4 11.38 7.62 -6.61
N LYS A 5 11.16 7.72 -5.29
CA LYS A 5 12.03 7.10 -4.29
C LYS A 5 11.97 5.57 -4.30
N TYR A 6 10.92 4.99 -4.88
CA TYR A 6 10.73 3.55 -4.93
C TYR A 6 11.16 2.93 -6.27
N LEU A 7 11.68 3.73 -7.21
CA LEU A 7 12.23 3.21 -8.47
C LEU A 7 13.70 2.82 -8.25
N LEU A 8 13.90 1.65 -7.67
CA LEU A 8 15.20 1.14 -7.24
C LEU A 8 15.93 0.38 -8.35
N TYR A 9 17.21 0.72 -8.57
CA TYR A 9 18.11 -0.07 -9.40
C TYR A 9 18.71 -1.27 -8.63
N ASN A 10 18.92 -1.10 -7.32
CA ASN A 10 19.42 -2.11 -6.38
C ASN A 10 18.34 -2.45 -5.33
N SER A 11 18.18 -3.73 -4.95
CA SER A 11 17.32 -4.11 -3.82
C SER A 11 17.96 -3.61 -2.55
N VAL A 12 17.12 -3.34 -1.56
CA VAL A 12 17.57 -2.90 -0.24
C VAL A 12 17.05 -3.91 0.76
N GLU A 13 17.96 -4.46 1.55
CA GLU A 13 17.60 -5.42 2.60
C GLU A 13 17.16 -4.68 3.87
N PRO A 14 16.22 -5.24 4.67
CA PRO A 14 15.74 -4.58 5.89
C PRO A 14 16.86 -4.19 6.87
N GLU A 15 17.96 -4.94 6.92
CA GLU A 15 19.10 -4.69 7.81
C GLU A 15 19.95 -3.47 7.40
N GLU A 16 19.82 -3.02 6.15
CA GLU A 16 20.50 -1.83 5.64
C GLU A 16 19.74 -0.55 5.98
N LEU A 17 18.47 -0.69 6.42
CA LEU A 17 17.55 0.41 6.66
C LEU A 17 17.52 0.74 8.16
N PRO A 18 17.87 1.99 8.55
CA PRO A 18 18.18 2.32 9.94
C PRO A 18 16.99 2.12 10.88
N THR A 19 15.78 2.51 10.45
CA THR A 19 14.58 2.42 11.29
C THR A 19 14.10 0.99 11.42
N LEU A 20 14.05 0.23 10.33
CA LEU A 20 13.65 -1.19 10.36
C LEU A 20 14.64 -2.05 11.15
N ARG A 21 15.94 -1.74 11.10
CA ARG A 21 16.95 -2.45 11.89
C ARG A 21 16.78 -2.21 13.40
N GLU A 22 16.30 -1.04 13.80
CA GLU A 22 16.15 -0.67 15.21
C GLU A 22 14.80 -1.13 15.80
N LEU A 23 13.75 -1.18 14.99
CA LEU A 23 12.43 -1.61 15.43
C LEU A 23 12.32 -3.12 15.53
N SER A 24 11.67 -3.61 16.58
CA SER A 24 11.26 -5.00 16.64
C SER A 24 10.16 -5.31 15.62
N THR A 25 10.05 -6.57 15.19
CA THR A 25 8.95 -7.03 14.32
C THR A 25 7.58 -6.67 14.90
N VAL A 26 7.43 -6.72 16.23
CA VAL A 26 6.17 -6.37 16.91
C VAL A 26 5.83 -4.89 16.75
N GLU A 27 6.82 -4.00 16.78
CA GLU A 27 6.63 -2.56 16.58
C GLU A 27 6.27 -2.24 15.13
N ILE A 28 6.98 -2.86 14.19
CA ILE A 28 6.68 -2.75 12.75
C ILE A 28 5.23 -3.20 12.49
N CYS A 29 4.81 -4.35 13.04
CA CYS A 29 3.43 -4.83 12.93
C CYS A 29 2.42 -3.85 13.53
N LYS A 30 2.71 -3.22 14.66
CA LYS A 30 1.81 -2.22 15.28
C LYS A 30 1.66 -0.97 14.43
N ILE A 31 2.75 -0.50 13.82
CA ILE A 31 2.74 0.62 12.87
C ILE A 31 1.85 0.28 11.66
N TRP A 32 2.10 -0.88 11.04
CA TRP A 32 1.30 -1.33 9.90
C TRP A 32 -0.17 -1.64 10.25
N SER A 33 -0.46 -2.04 11.49
CA SER A 33 -1.84 -2.16 12.00
C SER A 33 -2.53 -0.80 12.12
N ALA A 34 -1.81 0.25 12.51
CA ALA A 34 -2.35 1.61 12.53
C ALA A 34 -2.60 2.14 11.10
N MET A 35 -1.65 1.90 10.20
CA MET A 35 -1.77 2.21 8.78
C MET A 35 -2.98 1.52 8.14
N SER A 36 -3.14 0.21 8.36
CA SER A 36 -4.27 -0.55 7.84
C SER A 36 -5.61 0.00 8.31
N ARG A 37 -5.74 0.32 9.61
CA ARG A 37 -6.94 0.97 10.16
C ARG A 37 -7.23 2.32 9.51
N TYR A 38 -6.21 3.13 9.23
CA TYR A 38 -6.38 4.39 8.52
C TYR A 38 -6.86 4.18 7.09
N ILE A 39 -6.19 3.30 6.33
CA ILE A 39 -6.57 2.96 4.95
C ILE A 39 -8.01 2.47 4.91
N TYR A 40 -8.37 1.52 5.79
CA TYR A 40 -9.73 1.00 5.90
C TYR A 40 -10.77 2.11 6.13
N LYS A 41 -10.50 3.06 7.03
CA LYS A 41 -11.40 4.21 7.25
C LYS A 41 -11.58 5.08 6.00
N GLN A 42 -10.52 5.33 5.24
CA GLN A 42 -10.61 6.10 3.98
C GLN A 42 -11.39 5.33 2.90
N LEU A 43 -11.17 4.01 2.79
CA LEU A 43 -11.89 3.16 1.85
C LEU A 43 -13.40 3.12 2.14
N LEU A 44 -13.80 3.07 3.42
CA LEU A 44 -15.20 3.18 3.83
C LEU A 44 -15.84 4.52 3.40
N GLN A 45 -15.04 5.58 3.30
CA GLN A 45 -15.46 6.89 2.80
C GLN A 45 -15.39 7.01 1.27
N LYS A 46 -15.18 5.89 0.55
CA LYS A 46 -15.03 5.85 -0.92
C LYS A 46 -13.87 6.70 -1.43
N LYS A 47 -12.80 6.82 -0.64
CA LYS A 47 -11.54 7.45 -1.03
C LYS A 47 -10.50 6.38 -1.29
N ALA A 48 -9.72 6.56 -2.35
CA ALA A 48 -8.51 5.78 -2.56
C ALA A 48 -7.37 6.36 -1.73
N VAL A 49 -6.46 5.51 -1.25
CA VAL A 49 -5.30 5.94 -0.46
C VAL A 49 -4.03 5.58 -1.21
N ASP A 50 -3.29 6.60 -1.64
CA ASP A 50 -1.95 6.44 -2.21
C ASP A 50 -0.93 6.30 -1.07
N ILE A 51 -0.13 5.24 -1.14
CA ILE A 51 0.96 4.96 -0.19
C ILE A 51 2.33 5.17 -0.84
N GLY A 52 2.38 5.64 -2.08
CA GLY A 52 3.59 5.97 -2.83
C GLY A 52 4.00 4.90 -3.84
N ILE A 53 3.96 3.61 -3.48
CA ILE A 53 4.21 2.52 -4.44
C ILE A 53 2.96 2.15 -5.26
N GLY A 54 1.79 2.61 -4.84
CA GLY A 54 0.50 2.25 -5.40
C GLY A 54 -0.60 2.76 -4.49
N SER A 55 -1.84 2.42 -4.81
CA SER A 55 -2.99 2.92 -4.05
C SER A 55 -3.95 1.80 -3.68
N PHE A 56 -4.51 1.89 -2.49
CA PHE A 56 -5.66 1.09 -2.10
C PHE A 56 -6.95 1.79 -2.57
N ALA A 57 -7.85 1.06 -3.20
CA ALA A 57 -9.14 1.57 -3.64
C ALA A 57 -10.23 0.50 -3.53
N VAL A 58 -11.49 0.91 -3.41
CA VAL A 58 -12.63 0.00 -3.52
C VAL A 58 -13.01 -0.13 -4.99
N ILE A 59 -13.00 -1.35 -5.50
CA ILE A 59 -13.33 -1.68 -6.89
C ILE A 59 -14.63 -2.47 -6.94
N THR A 60 -15.56 -2.02 -7.77
CA THR A 60 -16.80 -2.74 -8.04
C THR A 60 -16.55 -3.79 -9.10
N THR A 61 -16.60 -5.05 -8.69
CA THR A 61 -16.58 -6.23 -9.57
C THR A 61 -17.99 -6.80 -9.67
N HIS A 62 -18.27 -7.65 -10.67
CA HIS A 62 -19.57 -8.31 -10.79
C HIS A 62 -19.40 -9.81 -10.63
N ALA A 63 -20.16 -10.41 -9.72
CA ALA A 63 -20.24 -11.87 -9.61
C ALA A 63 -21.46 -12.39 -10.38
N ASN A 64 -21.25 -13.50 -11.09
CA ASN A 64 -22.33 -14.23 -11.73
C ASN A 64 -23.16 -14.93 -10.64
N VAL A 65 -24.45 -14.63 -10.60
CA VAL A 65 -25.43 -15.34 -9.77
C VAL A 65 -26.29 -16.21 -10.68
N ALA A 66 -27.02 -17.18 -10.10
CA ALA A 66 -27.99 -17.99 -10.82
C ALA A 66 -28.94 -17.09 -11.66
N GLU A 67 -29.39 -17.63 -12.80
CA GLU A 67 -30.30 -16.95 -13.74
C GLU A 67 -29.67 -15.76 -14.49
N GLY A 68 -28.34 -15.68 -14.56
CA GLY A 68 -27.64 -14.69 -15.40
C GLY A 68 -27.64 -13.26 -14.83
N ASN A 69 -28.07 -13.10 -13.58
CA ASN A 69 -28.02 -11.82 -12.88
C ASN A 69 -26.59 -11.54 -12.39
N LEU A 70 -26.16 -10.28 -12.51
CA LEU A 70 -24.87 -9.80 -12.01
C LEU A 70 -25.06 -9.09 -10.68
N LEU A 71 -24.39 -9.56 -9.63
CA LEU A 71 -24.35 -8.89 -8.34
C LEU A 71 -23.09 -8.01 -8.26
N PRO A 72 -23.21 -6.69 -8.08
CA PRO A 72 -22.06 -5.84 -7.81
C PRO A 72 -21.45 -6.20 -6.45
N ILE A 73 -20.14 -6.44 -6.44
CA ILE A 73 -19.34 -6.71 -5.25
C ILE A 73 -18.25 -5.66 -5.17
N GLU A 74 -18.25 -4.90 -4.08
CA GLU A 74 -17.19 -3.97 -3.73
C GLU A 74 -16.03 -4.72 -3.08
N ARG A 75 -14.84 -4.64 -3.68
CA ARG A 75 -13.63 -5.28 -3.17
C ARG A 75 -12.55 -4.23 -2.93
N PRO A 76 -11.96 -4.15 -1.73
CA PRO A 76 -10.74 -3.37 -1.54
C PRO A 76 -9.61 -4.06 -2.30
N MET A 77 -8.92 -3.31 -3.16
CA MET A 77 -7.79 -3.79 -3.96
C MET A 77 -6.60 -2.85 -3.81
N PHE A 78 -5.41 -3.42 -3.80
CA PHE A 78 -4.18 -2.66 -3.98
C PHE A 78 -3.85 -2.59 -5.47
N ILE A 79 -3.68 -1.39 -6.00
CA ILE A 79 -3.37 -1.13 -7.41
C ILE A 79 -1.96 -0.55 -7.47
N LEU A 80 -1.03 -1.33 -8.00
CA LEU A 80 0.37 -0.93 -8.14
C LEU A 80 0.49 0.26 -9.11
N SER A 81 1.36 1.23 -8.78
CA SER A 81 1.50 2.44 -9.59
C SER A 81 1.99 2.12 -10.99
N LYS A 82 1.44 2.81 -12.00
CA LYS A 82 1.85 2.62 -13.40
C LYS A 82 3.35 2.80 -13.62
N PRO A 83 4.02 3.80 -13.00
CA PRO A 83 5.46 3.99 -13.18
C PRO A 83 6.30 2.85 -12.62
N LEU A 84 5.95 2.29 -11.45
CA LEU A 84 6.62 1.10 -10.92
C LEU A 84 6.45 -0.10 -11.83
N LYS A 85 5.22 -0.34 -12.32
CA LYS A 85 4.94 -1.41 -13.29
C LYS A 85 5.79 -1.29 -14.55
N MET A 86 5.86 -0.10 -15.12
CA MET A 86 6.65 0.15 -16.33
C MET A 86 8.15 0.01 -16.08
N PHE A 87 8.65 0.52 -14.95
CA PHE A 87 10.08 0.50 -14.64
C PHE A 87 10.59 -0.91 -14.35
N TYR A 88 9.80 -1.74 -13.68
CA TYR A 88 10.14 -3.14 -13.38
C TYR A 88 9.61 -4.15 -14.40
N ASN A 89 8.97 -3.70 -15.48
CA ASN A 89 8.38 -4.55 -16.52
C ASN A 89 7.43 -5.63 -15.95
N LEU A 90 6.59 -5.24 -14.99
CA LEU A 90 5.66 -6.14 -14.31
C LEU A 90 4.36 -6.28 -15.09
N GLU A 91 3.89 -7.53 -15.23
CA GLU A 91 2.55 -7.82 -15.72
C GLU A 91 1.53 -7.70 -14.57
N SER A 92 0.41 -7.02 -14.81
CA SER A 92 -0.68 -6.90 -13.83
C SER A 92 -2.01 -6.76 -14.56
N ASP A 93 -3.10 -7.22 -13.95
CA ASP A 93 -4.46 -6.92 -14.42
C ASP A 93 -4.67 -5.41 -14.63
N GLU A 94 -5.47 -5.04 -15.64
CA GLU A 94 -5.77 -3.63 -15.96
C GLU A 94 -6.69 -2.94 -14.95
N THR A 95 -6.76 -3.42 -13.71
CA THR A 95 -7.58 -2.81 -12.66
C THR A 95 -7.14 -1.37 -12.45
N LYS A 96 -8.09 -0.45 -12.63
CA LYS A 96 -7.89 1.01 -12.49
C LYS A 96 -8.80 1.52 -11.39
N ILE A 97 -8.33 2.55 -10.69
CA ILE A 97 -9.17 3.28 -9.74
C ILE A 97 -10.34 3.90 -10.54
N PRO A 98 -11.60 3.78 -10.09
CA PRO A 98 -12.75 4.35 -10.80
C PRO A 98 -12.61 5.86 -10.97
N GLU A 99 -13.00 6.36 -12.14
CA GLU A 99 -12.98 7.79 -12.42
C GLU A 99 -13.81 8.58 -11.40
N GLY A 100 -13.28 9.73 -10.95
CA GLY A 100 -13.93 10.56 -9.93
C GLY A 100 -13.71 10.08 -8.48
N THR A 101 -13.06 8.94 -8.24
CA THR A 101 -12.69 8.53 -6.88
C THR A 101 -11.64 9.49 -6.32
N PRO A 102 -11.89 10.17 -5.19
CA PRO A 102 -10.88 11.02 -4.56
C PRO A 102 -9.70 10.17 -4.09
N VAL A 103 -8.48 10.54 -4.50
CA VAL A 103 -7.25 9.92 -4.03
C VAL A 103 -6.63 10.80 -2.97
N VAL A 104 -6.44 10.25 -1.77
CA VAL A 104 -5.78 10.93 -0.65
C VAL A 104 -4.40 10.34 -0.39
N GLN A 105 -3.47 11.18 0.07
CA GLN A 105 -2.18 10.72 0.56
C GLN A 105 -2.30 10.21 2.00
N LEU A 106 -1.25 9.54 2.48
CA LEU A 106 -1.13 9.17 3.89
C LEU A 106 -1.04 10.41 4.76
N ASP A 107 -1.84 10.45 5.82
CA ASP A 107 -1.77 11.47 6.86
C ASP A 107 -1.07 10.86 8.07
N PHE A 108 0.27 10.91 8.06
CA PHE A 108 1.08 10.31 9.11
C PHE A 108 0.88 10.98 10.48
N GLU A 109 0.48 12.26 10.52
CA GLU A 109 0.13 12.95 11.76
C GLU A 109 -1.15 12.36 12.37
N ALA A 110 -2.21 12.20 11.56
CA ALA A 110 -3.45 11.57 12.00
C ALA A 110 -3.25 10.10 12.41
N ILE A 111 -2.36 9.37 11.73
CA ILE A 111 -2.04 7.98 12.07
C ILE A 111 -1.25 7.92 13.38
N ALA A 112 -0.21 8.73 13.53
CA ALA A 112 0.63 8.80 14.72
C ALA A 112 -0.19 9.16 15.97
N ALA A 113 -1.17 10.07 15.85
CA ALA A 113 -2.07 10.45 16.94
C ALA A 113 -2.87 9.27 17.55
N ASN A 114 -2.98 8.15 16.82
CA ASN A 114 -3.65 6.92 17.27
C ASN A 114 -2.66 5.82 17.70
N THR A 115 -1.40 6.19 17.92
CA THR A 115 -0.30 5.29 18.32
C THR A 115 0.57 5.94 19.39
N HIS A 116 1.49 5.17 19.97
CA HIS A 116 2.52 5.69 20.88
C HIS A 116 3.83 6.03 20.14
N PHE A 117 3.88 5.81 18.82
CA PHE A 117 5.07 6.08 18.03
C PHE A 117 5.14 7.57 17.71
N ARG A 118 6.37 8.09 17.70
CA ARG A 118 6.63 9.42 17.16
C ARG A 118 6.31 9.42 15.66
N HIS A 119 5.83 10.56 15.17
CA HIS A 119 5.53 10.75 13.75
C HIS A 119 6.69 10.34 12.86
N GLU A 120 7.91 10.78 13.18
CA GLU A 120 9.10 10.52 12.36
C GLU A 120 9.40 9.01 12.24
N ILE A 121 9.33 8.28 13.35
CA ILE A 121 9.58 6.83 13.37
C ILE A 121 8.50 6.07 12.58
N LEU A 122 7.25 6.51 12.69
CA LEU A 122 6.14 5.90 11.98
C LEU A 122 6.28 6.08 10.46
N GLU A 123 6.52 7.31 10.02
CA GLU A 123 6.72 7.65 8.61
C GLU A 123 7.94 6.90 8.02
N GLN A 124 9.08 6.93 8.72
CA GLN A 124 10.29 6.25 8.28
C GLN A 124 10.10 4.73 8.19
N CYS A 125 9.50 4.10 9.20
CA CYS A 125 9.23 2.66 9.18
C CYS A 125 8.35 2.26 7.98
N VAL A 126 7.29 3.02 7.69
CA VAL A 126 6.43 2.77 6.53
C VAL A 126 7.23 2.90 5.25
N HIS A 127 7.99 3.98 5.08
CA HIS A 127 8.75 4.24 3.88
C HIS A 127 9.88 3.23 3.64
N GLU A 128 10.60 2.84 4.68
CA GLU A 128 11.62 1.79 4.60
C GLU A 128 11.00 0.42 4.25
N THR A 129 9.84 0.08 4.83
CA THR A 129 9.13 -1.17 4.46
C THR A 129 8.71 -1.14 2.98
N LEU A 130 8.25 0.00 2.47
CA LEU A 130 7.88 0.16 1.07
C LEU A 130 9.09 0.10 0.12
N LEU A 131 10.29 0.50 0.57
CA LEU A 131 11.53 0.30 -0.18
C LEU A 131 11.86 -1.19 -0.30
N CYS A 132 11.75 -1.97 0.78
CA CYS A 132 11.91 -3.42 0.73
C CYS A 132 10.90 -4.06 -0.24
N PHE A 133 9.63 -3.61 -0.21
CA PHE A 133 8.60 -4.09 -1.13
C PHE A 133 8.96 -3.80 -2.60
N ALA A 134 9.41 -2.57 -2.89
CA ALA A 134 9.83 -2.21 -4.25
C ALA A 134 11.06 -3.02 -4.71
N GLY A 135 12.02 -3.27 -3.82
CA GLY A 135 13.17 -4.13 -4.09
C GLY A 135 12.78 -5.57 -4.40
N ALA A 136 11.82 -6.11 -3.66
CA ALA A 136 11.28 -7.45 -3.90
C ALA A 136 10.51 -7.55 -5.22
N LEU A 137 9.70 -6.54 -5.57
CA LEU A 137 9.04 -6.45 -6.87
C LEU A 137 10.04 -6.45 -8.03
N ARG A 138 11.14 -5.68 -7.92
CA ARG A 138 12.22 -5.66 -8.91
C ARG A 138 12.81 -7.05 -9.14
N ASP A 139 12.99 -7.81 -8.06
CA ASP A 139 13.53 -9.17 -8.11
C ASP A 139 12.50 -10.22 -8.58
N ASN A 140 11.30 -9.78 -8.96
CA ASN A 140 10.17 -10.65 -9.31
C ASN A 140 9.84 -11.66 -8.20
N LYS A 141 10.02 -11.25 -6.93
CA LYS A 141 9.66 -12.04 -5.75
C LYS A 141 8.17 -11.86 -5.45
N GLU A 142 7.53 -12.94 -4.99
CA GLU A 142 6.16 -12.87 -4.48
C GLU A 142 6.13 -12.06 -3.18
N VAL A 143 5.23 -11.09 -3.11
CA VAL A 143 5.07 -10.19 -1.97
C VAL A 143 3.59 -10.05 -1.63
N GLU A 144 3.27 -10.13 -0.34
CA GLU A 144 1.90 -10.00 0.16
C GLU A 144 1.82 -8.91 1.23
N PHE A 145 0.77 -8.09 1.15
CA PHE A 145 0.34 -7.28 2.28
C PHE A 145 -0.68 -8.06 3.12
N SER A 146 -0.21 -8.83 4.09
CA SER A 146 -1.11 -9.50 5.05
C SER A 146 -1.51 -8.52 6.16
N PHE A 147 -2.72 -7.96 6.05
CA PHE A 147 -3.32 -7.18 7.13
C PHE A 147 -4.16 -8.10 8.04
N ARG A 148 -4.01 -7.97 9.36
CA ARG A 148 -4.88 -8.63 10.35
C ARG A 148 -5.86 -7.65 10.95
#